data_AF-A0A931TCE6-F1
#
_entry.id   AF-A0A931TCE6-F1
#
_cell.length_a   1.000
_cell.length_b   1.000
_cell.length_c   1.000
_cell.angle_alpha   90.00
_cell.angle_beta   90.00
_cell.angle_gamma   90.00
#
_symmetry.space_group_name_H-M   'P 1'
#
loop_
_entity.id
_entity.type
_entity.pdbx_description
1 polymer ?
#
loop_
_entity_poly.entity_id
_entity_poly.type
_entity_poly.pdbx_seq_one_letter_code
_entity_poly.pdbx_strand_id
1 'polypeptide(L)'
;MSRRAASAIRLVPPALFAAGIVALVVAVYWHVGSFGFLEWDDGRYVVENPEVRRGPTTRGLVWAFTTLHASNWHPVTWLSHMLDVAVFGLDAGWHHRVNVAWHAANSVLLFFLLRASTGSAWRSAFAAALFGVHPLNVESVAWVAERKNVLSTFFCFRISPSSPWRPSRAFTPSTRHGRRRSRRRSARGDGMHADAQRLLQSLGNPYPTADPLPPQHP
;
A
#
# COMPACT_ATOMS: atom_id res chain seq x y z
N MET A 1 11.89 -24.89 18.00
CA MET A 1 10.82 -24.21 18.75
C MET A 1 9.87 -25.25 19.35
N SER A 2 9.75 -25.32 20.67
CA SER A 2 8.90 -26.29 21.37
C SER A 2 7.40 -26.06 21.09
N ARG A 3 6.62 -27.14 20.92
CA ARG A 3 5.16 -27.10 20.70
C ARG A 3 4.41 -26.26 21.75
N ARG A 4 4.96 -26.12 22.96
CA ARG A 4 4.39 -25.29 24.03
C ARG A 4 4.44 -23.78 23.73
N ALA A 5 5.53 -23.29 23.12
CA ALA A 5 5.67 -21.87 22.76
C ALA A 5 4.70 -21.47 21.64
N ALA A 6 4.48 -22.36 20.67
CA ALA A 6 3.52 -22.15 19.58
C ALA A 6 2.06 -22.11 20.07
N SER A 7 1.73 -22.87 21.13
CA SER A 7 0.40 -22.86 21.75
C SER A 7 0.13 -21.62 22.59
N ALA A 8 1.12 -21.13 23.36
CA ALA A 8 0.96 -19.93 24.18
C ALA A 8 0.68 -18.67 23.34
N ILE A 9 1.34 -18.53 22.19
CA ILE A 9 1.17 -17.39 21.25
C ILE A 9 -0.25 -17.32 20.65
N ARG A 10 -0.95 -18.45 20.55
CA ARG A 10 -2.34 -18.50 20.05
C ARG A 10 -3.35 -17.96 21.07
N LEU A 11 -2.99 -17.92 22.35
CA LEU A 11 -3.85 -17.47 23.45
C LEU A 11 -3.66 -15.97 23.77
N VAL A 12 -2.60 -15.34 23.26
CA VAL A 12 -2.33 -13.93 23.49
C VAL A 12 -3.38 -13.09 22.75
N PRO A 13 -4.12 -12.20 23.44
CA PRO A 13 -5.07 -11.30 22.80
C PRO A 13 -4.38 -10.46 21.71
N PRO A 14 -5.00 -10.27 20.53
CA PRO A 14 -4.47 -9.40 19.48
C PRO A 14 -4.15 -7.98 19.96
N ALA A 15 -4.87 -7.50 20.98
CA ALA A 15 -4.64 -6.22 21.63
C ALA A 15 -3.25 -6.11 22.28
N LEU A 16 -2.69 -7.20 22.82
CA LEU A 16 -1.35 -7.17 23.41
C LEU A 16 -0.26 -7.03 22.35
N PHE A 17 -0.43 -7.66 21.18
CA PHE A 17 0.47 -7.43 20.04
C PHE A 17 0.39 -5.99 19.56
N ALA A 18 -0.82 -5.44 19.41
CA ALA A 18 -1.01 -4.05 19.04
C ALA A 18 -0.37 -3.08 20.06
N ALA A 19 -0.58 -3.31 21.36
CA ALA A 19 0.04 -2.51 22.42
C ALA A 19 1.58 -2.60 22.39
N GLY A 20 2.13 -3.79 22.17
CA GLY A 20 3.58 -3.97 22.02
C GLY A 20 4.16 -3.23 20.80
N ILE A 21 3.44 -3.24 19.67
CA ILE A 21 3.83 -2.49 18.47
C ILE A 21 3.81 -0.99 18.75
N VAL A 22 2.76 -0.47 19.39
CA VAL A 22 2.67 0.95 19.76
C VAL A 22 3.81 1.34 20.69
N ALA A 23 4.06 0.56 21.74
CA ALA A 23 5.15 0.82 22.68
C ALA A 23 6.51 0.83 21.98
N LEU A 24 6.75 -0.10 21.05
CA LEU A 24 7.98 -0.16 20.27
C LEU A 24 8.17 1.07 19.39
N VAL A 25 7.13 1.48 18.65
CA VAL A 25 7.18 2.69 17.80
C VAL A 25 7.44 3.92 18.66
N VAL A 26 6.70 4.10 19.76
CA VAL A 26 6.89 5.23 20.68
C VAL A 26 8.29 5.24 21.26
N ALA A 27 8.85 4.09 21.64
CA ALA A 27 10.21 4.01 22.18
C ALA A 27 11.27 4.44 21.15
N VAL A 28 11.14 3.99 19.90
CA VAL A 28 12.08 4.35 18.82
C VAL A 28 12.00 5.84 18.47
N TYR A 29 10.80 6.41 18.45
CA TYR A 29 10.58 7.81 18.06
C TYR A 29 10.42 8.76 19.27
N TRP A 30 10.74 8.33 20.48
CA TRP A 30 10.54 9.13 21.70
C TRP A 30 11.24 10.50 21.62
N HIS A 31 12.42 10.53 21.03
CA HIS A 31 13.25 11.74 20.95
C HIS A 31 12.79 12.75 19.89
N VAL A 32 11.91 12.35 18.95
CA VAL A 32 11.46 13.24 17.86
C VAL A 32 10.70 14.45 18.39
N GLY A 33 10.04 14.31 19.54
CA GLY A 33 9.35 15.43 20.20
C GLY A 33 10.27 16.53 20.73
N SER A 34 11.60 16.36 20.67
CA SER A 34 12.59 17.39 21.04
C SER A 34 13.14 18.14 19.82
N PHE A 35 12.75 17.75 18.61
CA PHE A 35 13.22 18.40 17.38
C PHE A 35 12.40 19.64 17.05
N GLY A 36 13.07 20.65 16.46
CA GLY A 36 12.44 21.85 15.93
C GLY A 36 11.78 21.60 14.56
N PHE A 37 11.21 22.67 13.99
CA PHE A 37 10.81 22.68 12.59
C PHE A 37 12.04 22.77 11.69
N LEU A 38 12.03 22.04 10.58
CA LEU A 38 13.06 22.17 9.55
C LEU A 38 12.79 23.42 8.70
N GLU A 39 13.81 24.25 8.49
CA GLU A 39 13.74 25.52 7.71
C GLU A 39 13.48 25.33 6.20
N TRP A 40 13.21 24.10 5.75
CA TRP A 40 12.94 23.80 4.36
C TRP A 40 11.44 23.88 4.06
N ASP A 41 10.72 22.77 4.25
CA ASP A 41 9.29 22.69 3.93
C ASP A 41 8.39 22.96 5.13
N ASP A 42 8.83 22.71 6.37
CA ASP A 42 7.98 22.94 7.57
C ASP A 42 7.70 24.44 7.77
N GLY A 43 8.68 25.27 7.41
CA GLY A 43 8.52 26.72 7.30
C GLY A 43 7.33 27.09 6.43
N ARG A 44 7.35 26.66 5.16
CA ARG A 44 6.29 26.98 4.18
C ARG A 44 4.94 26.35 4.51
N TYR A 45 4.93 25.14 5.07
CA TYR A 45 3.69 24.42 5.36
C TYR A 45 2.99 24.91 6.64
N VAL A 46 3.73 25.25 7.68
CA VAL A 46 3.16 25.52 9.02
C VAL A 46 3.51 26.91 9.53
N VAL A 47 4.79 27.29 9.55
CA VAL A 47 5.26 28.51 10.24
C VAL A 47 4.95 29.80 9.46
N GLU A 48 5.06 29.74 8.14
CA GLU A 48 4.89 30.88 7.23
C GLU A 48 3.48 30.94 6.65
N ASN A 49 2.68 29.87 6.76
CA ASN A 49 1.36 29.80 6.16
C ASN A 49 0.29 30.47 7.05
N PRO A 50 -0.24 31.65 6.65
CA PRO A 50 -1.19 32.38 7.47
C PRO A 50 -2.55 31.69 7.58
N GLU A 51 -2.96 30.88 6.58
CA GLU A 51 -4.23 30.16 6.62
C GLU A 51 -4.15 28.98 7.58
N VAL A 52 -3.00 28.30 7.67
CA VAL A 52 -2.77 27.23 8.66
C VAL A 52 -2.68 27.80 10.07
N ARG A 53 -2.00 28.93 10.24
CA ARG A 53 -1.82 29.59 11.55
C ARG A 53 -3.10 30.10 12.21
N ARG A 54 -4.10 30.42 11.40
CA ARG A 54 -5.43 30.85 11.88
C ARG A 54 -6.26 29.68 12.44
N GLY A 55 -5.81 28.44 12.25
CA GLY A 55 -6.54 27.25 12.66
C GLY A 55 -7.76 26.96 11.77
N PRO A 56 -8.63 26.02 12.19
CA PRO A 56 -9.75 25.56 11.38
C PRO A 56 -10.84 26.61 11.32
N THR A 57 -10.79 27.45 10.28
CA THR A 57 -11.83 28.43 9.95
C THR A 57 -12.60 28.00 8.70
N THR A 58 -13.82 28.50 8.51
CA THR A 58 -14.59 28.22 7.28
C THR A 58 -13.82 28.65 6.03
N ARG A 59 -13.10 29.77 6.10
CA ARG A 59 -12.19 30.22 5.06
C ARG A 59 -11.03 29.25 4.85
N GLY A 60 -10.38 28.80 5.93
CA GLY A 60 -9.30 27.82 5.88
C GLY A 60 -9.73 26.47 5.29
N LEU A 61 -10.97 26.04 5.57
CA LEU A 61 -11.55 24.85 4.98
C LEU A 61 -11.68 24.98 3.45
N VAL A 62 -12.31 26.07 2.97
CA VAL A 62 -12.43 26.33 1.53
C VAL A 62 -11.05 26.44 0.88
N TRP A 63 -10.12 27.14 1.52
CA TRP A 63 -8.74 27.25 1.07
C TRP A 63 -8.07 25.87 0.94
N ALA A 64 -8.18 25.00 1.94
CA ALA A 64 -7.56 23.68 1.94
C ALA A 64 -7.99 22.82 0.72
N PHE A 65 -9.25 22.91 0.30
CA PHE A 65 -9.78 22.17 -0.85
C PHE A 65 -9.51 22.80 -2.21
N THR A 66 -9.18 24.09 -2.26
CA THR A 66 -9.01 24.85 -3.51
C THR A 66 -7.55 25.19 -3.82
N THR A 67 -6.67 25.10 -2.83
CA THR A 67 -5.27 25.53 -2.93
C THR A 67 -4.37 24.48 -3.58
N LEU A 68 -3.36 24.95 -4.32
CA LEU A 68 -2.20 24.17 -4.78
C LEU A 68 -0.92 24.65 -4.09
N HIS A 69 -1.03 25.13 -2.85
CA HIS A 69 0.09 25.68 -2.10
C HIS A 69 1.24 24.66 -1.99
N ALA A 70 2.47 25.15 -2.13
CA ALA A 70 3.67 24.32 -2.25
C ALA A 70 3.59 23.25 -3.36
N SER A 71 2.90 23.56 -4.47
CA SER A 71 2.72 22.70 -5.64
C SER A 71 2.01 21.37 -5.38
N ASN A 72 1.25 21.27 -4.28
CA ASN A 72 0.62 20.03 -3.88
C ASN A 72 -0.86 20.25 -3.50
N TRP A 73 -1.73 19.31 -3.90
CA TRP A 73 -3.13 19.26 -3.48
C TRP A 73 -3.33 18.17 -2.43
N HIS A 74 -3.42 18.56 -1.16
CA HIS A 74 -3.61 17.63 -0.03
C HIS A 74 -4.47 18.25 1.09
N PRO A 75 -5.79 18.45 0.84
CA PRO A 75 -6.70 19.15 1.76
C PRO A 75 -6.70 18.60 3.19
N VAL A 76 -6.64 17.27 3.34
CA VAL A 76 -6.66 16.61 4.66
C VAL A 76 -5.41 16.92 5.48
N THR A 77 -4.26 17.03 4.82
CA THR A 77 -2.99 17.41 5.45
C THR A 77 -3.07 18.85 5.98
N TRP A 78 -3.60 19.78 5.17
CA TRP A 78 -3.81 21.17 5.60
C TRP A 78 -4.73 21.27 6.81
N LEU A 79 -5.86 20.56 6.79
CA LEU A 79 -6.80 20.54 7.92
C LEU A 79 -6.18 19.95 9.18
N SER A 80 -5.35 18.90 9.03
CA SER A 80 -4.62 18.33 10.17
C SER A 80 -3.63 19.32 10.77
N HIS A 81 -2.87 20.06 9.96
CA HIS A 81 -1.96 21.10 10.49
C HIS A 81 -2.74 22.27 11.13
N MET A 82 -3.86 22.70 10.54
CA MET A 82 -4.73 23.72 11.12
C MET A 82 -5.24 23.30 12.50
N LEU A 83 -5.66 22.04 12.64
CA LEU A 83 -6.11 21.49 13.92
C LEU A 83 -4.96 21.46 14.94
N ASP A 84 -3.78 21.00 14.54
CA ASP A 84 -2.62 20.97 15.43
C ASP A 84 -2.21 22.36 15.91
N VAL A 85 -2.24 23.37 15.02
CA VAL A 85 -1.96 24.75 15.44
C VAL A 85 -3.03 25.28 16.39
N ALA A 86 -4.30 24.91 16.20
CA ALA A 86 -5.37 25.34 17.10
C ALA A 86 -5.25 24.71 18.50
N VAL A 87 -4.76 23.47 18.60
CA VAL A 87 -4.67 22.72 19.86
C VAL A 87 -3.34 22.94 20.57
N PHE A 88 -2.23 22.94 19.83
CA PHE A 88 -0.87 22.95 20.37
C PHE A 88 -0.07 24.20 20.01
N GLY A 89 -0.62 25.08 19.16
CA GLY A 89 0.12 26.23 18.64
C GLY A 89 1.23 25.82 17.67
N LEU A 90 2.26 26.67 17.58
CA LEU A 90 3.45 26.44 16.76
C LEU A 90 4.56 25.70 17.53
N ASP A 91 4.18 24.69 18.31
CA ASP A 91 5.13 23.83 19.02
C ASP A 91 5.55 22.65 18.13
N ALA A 92 6.76 22.72 17.57
CA ALA A 92 7.29 21.67 16.69
C ALA A 92 7.23 20.27 17.32
N GLY A 93 7.48 20.16 18.63
CA GLY A 93 7.52 18.90 19.35
C GLY A 93 6.15 18.19 19.34
N TRP A 94 5.05 18.94 19.47
CA TRP A 94 3.71 18.37 19.37
C TRP A 94 3.36 17.93 17.95
N HIS A 95 3.73 18.71 16.93
CA HIS A 95 3.49 18.35 15.54
C HIS A 95 4.23 17.06 15.12
N HIS A 96 5.45 16.87 15.63
CA HIS A 96 6.21 15.62 15.49
C HIS A 96 5.53 14.44 16.18
N ARG A 97 5.06 14.62 17.42
CA ARG A 97 4.37 13.56 18.18
C ARG A 97 3.07 13.11 17.50
N VAL A 98 2.35 14.03 16.85
CA VAL A 98 1.15 13.69 16.07
C VAL A 98 1.52 12.78 14.88
N ASN A 99 2.62 13.03 14.18
CA ASN A 99 3.10 12.14 13.12
C ASN A 99 3.47 10.75 13.66
N VAL A 100 4.14 10.67 14.81
CA VAL A 100 4.44 9.40 15.48
C VAL A 100 3.16 8.65 15.86
N ALA A 101 2.13 9.36 16.35
CA ALA A 101 0.83 8.76 16.67
C ALA A 101 0.15 8.16 15.43
N TRP A 102 0.16 8.89 14.30
CA TRP A 102 -0.36 8.37 13.04
C TRP A 102 0.43 7.15 12.53
N HIS A 103 1.75 7.15 12.67
CA HIS A 103 2.59 6.00 12.29
C HIS A 103 2.34 4.77 13.17
N ALA A 104 2.15 4.97 14.47
CA ALA A 104 1.75 3.91 15.39
C ALA A 104 0.38 3.33 15.00
N ALA A 105 -0.59 4.19 14.65
CA ALA A 105 -1.90 3.75 14.15
C ALA A 105 -1.76 2.94 12.85
N ASN A 106 -0.93 3.39 11.90
CA ASN A 106 -0.67 2.67 10.65
C ASN A 106 -0.04 1.30 10.89
N SER A 107 0.92 1.21 11.82
CA SER A 107 1.57 -0.05 12.19
C SER A 107 0.58 -1.05 12.80
N VAL A 108 -0.36 -0.57 13.63
CA VAL A 108 -1.43 -1.39 14.19
C VAL A 108 -2.45 -1.81 13.11
N LEU A 109 -2.83 -0.91 12.21
CA LEU A 109 -3.72 -1.24 11.09
C LEU A 109 -3.08 -2.30 10.17
N LEU A 110 -1.79 -2.16 9.87
CA LEU A 110 -1.03 -3.15 9.11
C LEU A 110 -1.04 -4.52 9.80
N PHE A 111 -0.86 -4.56 11.13
CA PHE A 111 -0.97 -5.81 11.89
C PHE A 111 -2.34 -6.47 11.71
N PHE A 112 -3.45 -5.72 11.86
CA PHE A 112 -4.79 -6.27 11.70
C PHE A 112 -5.08 -6.72 10.27
N LEU A 113 -4.61 -5.96 9.27
CA LEU A 113 -4.74 -6.30 7.86
C LEU A 113 -4.02 -7.62 7.54
N LEU A 114 -2.74 -7.72 7.92
CA LEU A 114 -1.94 -8.94 7.72
C LEU A 114 -2.51 -10.13 8.50
N ARG A 115 -3.02 -9.90 9.71
CA ARG A 115 -3.66 -10.95 10.51
C ARG A 115 -4.92 -11.46 9.83
N ALA A 116 -5.73 -10.58 9.26
CA ALA A 116 -6.94 -10.95 8.54
C ALA A 116 -6.60 -11.74 7.25
N SER A 117 -5.54 -11.37 6.53
CA SER A 117 -5.15 -12.03 5.29
C SER A 117 -4.40 -13.36 5.49
N THR A 118 -3.54 -13.45 6.52
CA THR A 118 -2.64 -14.60 6.71
C THR A 118 -3.11 -15.59 7.79
N GLY A 119 -4.03 -15.17 8.66
CA GLY A 119 -4.50 -15.95 9.82
C GLY A 119 -3.44 -16.15 10.93
N SER A 120 -2.22 -15.63 10.77
CA SER A 120 -1.12 -15.82 11.73
C SER A 120 -0.81 -14.53 12.49
N ALA A 121 -1.19 -14.47 13.76
CA ALA A 121 -0.95 -13.29 14.60
C ALA A 121 0.54 -12.96 14.77
N TRP A 122 1.38 -13.95 15.07
CA TRP A 122 2.81 -13.72 15.30
C TRP A 122 3.55 -13.20 14.07
N ARG A 123 3.33 -13.81 12.91
CA ARG A 123 3.99 -13.38 11.66
C ARG A 123 3.55 -11.98 11.26
N SER A 124 2.27 -11.67 11.45
CA SER A 124 1.70 -10.34 11.19
C SER A 124 2.27 -9.30 12.16
N ALA A 125 2.41 -9.64 13.44
CA ALA A 125 2.97 -8.74 14.44
C ALA A 125 4.45 -8.45 14.17
N PHE A 126 5.23 -9.47 13.79
CA PHE A 126 6.63 -9.29 13.42
C PHE A 126 6.79 -8.37 12.21
N ALA A 127 6.01 -8.59 11.14
CA ALA A 127 6.05 -7.74 9.96
C ALA A 127 5.63 -6.28 10.27
N ALA A 128 4.59 -6.10 11.08
CA ALA A 128 4.14 -4.77 11.51
C ALA A 128 5.15 -4.06 12.42
N ALA A 129 5.81 -4.79 13.32
CA ALA A 129 6.89 -4.24 14.15
C ALA A 129 8.08 -3.82 13.29
N LEU A 130 8.47 -4.65 12.31
CA LEU A 130 9.55 -4.32 11.37
C LEU A 130 9.22 -3.05 10.57
N PHE A 131 7.99 -2.92 10.09
CA PHE A 131 7.51 -1.69 9.44
C PHE A 131 7.59 -0.49 10.39
N GLY A 132 7.15 -0.64 11.64
CA GLY A 132 7.18 0.44 12.63
C GLY A 132 8.59 1.00 12.87
N VAL A 133 9.59 0.12 12.97
CA VAL A 133 10.99 0.50 13.28
C VAL A 133 11.87 0.70 12.05
N HIS A 134 11.34 0.51 10.85
CA HIS A 134 12.15 0.52 9.63
C HIS A 134 12.74 1.92 9.38
N PRO A 135 14.06 2.05 9.13
CA PRO A 135 14.71 3.35 8.94
C PRO A 135 14.16 4.14 7.75
N LEU A 136 13.67 3.47 6.70
CA LEU A 136 13.00 4.14 5.57
C LEU A 136 11.77 4.96 5.97
N ASN A 137 11.12 4.63 7.08
CA ASN A 137 9.95 5.38 7.54
C ASN A 137 10.33 6.61 8.37
N VAL A 138 11.60 6.73 8.79
CA VAL A 138 12.05 7.83 9.68
C VAL A 138 11.82 9.18 9.02
N GLU A 139 12.08 9.32 7.73
CA GLU A 139 11.83 10.57 7.00
C GLU A 139 10.34 10.95 7.03
N SER A 140 9.44 10.00 6.79
CA SER A 140 8.00 10.25 6.83
C SER A 140 7.45 10.52 8.24
N VAL A 141 8.13 10.03 9.29
CA VAL A 141 7.67 10.15 10.68
C VAL A 141 8.26 11.37 11.38
N ALA A 142 9.56 11.63 11.17
CA ALA A 142 10.30 12.70 11.84
C ALA A 142 10.22 14.05 11.09
N TRP A 143 9.66 14.09 9.88
CA TRP A 143 9.45 15.33 9.15
C TRP A 143 7.98 15.76 9.21
N VAL A 144 7.71 16.95 9.76
CA VAL A 144 6.33 17.46 9.92
C VAL A 144 5.61 17.57 8.57
N ALA A 145 6.28 18.07 7.53
CA ALA A 145 5.73 18.21 6.18
C ALA A 145 5.37 16.87 5.48
N GLU A 146 5.91 15.74 5.93
CA GLU A 146 5.59 14.41 5.39
C GLU A 146 4.33 13.78 5.99
N ARG A 147 3.58 14.54 6.80
CA ARG A 147 2.27 14.14 7.34
C ARG A 147 1.30 13.62 6.26
N LYS A 148 1.40 14.16 5.04
CA LYS A 148 0.67 13.69 3.86
C LYS A 148 0.81 12.19 3.61
N ASN A 149 2.00 11.60 3.81
CA ASN A 149 2.26 10.18 3.57
C ASN A 149 1.68 9.31 4.69
N VAL A 150 1.77 9.77 5.93
CA VAL A 150 1.28 9.01 7.10
C VAL A 150 -0.25 8.99 7.10
N LEU A 151 -0.90 10.10 6.74
CA LEU A 151 -2.36 10.18 6.58
C LEU A 151 -2.88 9.35 5.40
N SER A 152 -2.23 9.42 4.24
CA SER A 152 -2.68 8.63 3.07
C SER A 152 -2.55 7.13 3.33
N THR A 153 -1.47 6.70 3.99
CA THR A 153 -1.29 5.31 4.44
C THR A 153 -2.40 4.86 5.39
N PHE A 154 -2.81 5.72 6.34
CA PHE A 154 -3.91 5.44 7.26
C PHE A 154 -5.22 5.15 6.52
N PHE A 155 -5.61 6.05 5.60
CA PHE A 155 -6.84 5.86 4.82
C PHE A 155 -6.76 4.65 3.89
N CYS A 156 -5.60 4.39 3.29
CA CYS A 156 -5.37 3.23 2.44
C CYS A 156 -5.55 1.91 3.20
N PHE A 157 -4.94 1.78 4.38
CA PHE A 157 -5.09 0.57 5.20
C PHE A 157 -6.49 0.44 5.77
N ARG A 158 -7.15 1.57 6.12
CA ARG A 158 -8.51 1.54 6.66
C ARG A 158 -9.57 1.12 5.65
N ILE A 159 -9.40 1.51 4.38
CA ILE A 159 -10.35 1.17 3.29
C ILE A 159 -10.10 -0.22 2.71
N SER A 160 -8.90 -0.77 2.89
CA SER A 160 -8.51 -2.04 2.29
C SER A 160 -9.49 -3.17 2.71
N PRO A 161 -10.22 -3.77 1.75
CA PRO A 161 -11.19 -4.81 2.08
C PRO A 161 -10.43 -6.04 2.56
N SER A 162 -10.73 -6.50 3.77
CA SER A 162 -10.14 -7.69 4.39
C SER A 162 -10.64 -9.01 3.77
N SER A 163 -11.04 -8.99 2.50
CA SER A 163 -11.46 -10.19 1.80
C SER A 163 -10.25 -11.14 1.79
N PRO A 164 -10.37 -12.36 2.36
CA PRO A 164 -9.29 -13.32 2.26
C PRO A 164 -9.05 -13.55 0.78
N TRP A 165 -7.84 -13.18 0.32
CA TRP A 165 -7.40 -13.42 -1.03
C TRP A 165 -7.70 -14.89 -1.36
N ARG A 166 -8.76 -15.13 -2.14
CA ARG A 166 -9.08 -16.46 -2.65
C ARG A 166 -8.19 -16.62 -3.86
N PRO A 167 -7.13 -17.47 -3.82
CA PRO A 167 -6.51 -17.89 -5.06
C PRO A 167 -7.62 -18.45 -5.94
N SER A 168 -7.82 -17.87 -7.12
CA SER A 168 -8.66 -18.44 -8.17
C SER A 168 -8.26 -19.91 -8.26
N ARG A 169 -9.20 -20.82 -7.95
CA ARG A 169 -8.92 -22.25 -7.98
C ARG A 169 -8.32 -22.52 -9.35
N ALA A 170 -7.06 -22.95 -9.38
CA ALA A 170 -6.44 -23.43 -10.60
C ALA A 170 -7.43 -24.41 -11.23
N PHE A 171 -7.75 -24.19 -12.51
CA PHE A 171 -8.62 -25.04 -13.28
C PHE A 171 -8.11 -26.48 -13.15
N THR A 172 -8.72 -27.26 -12.26
CA THR A 172 -8.45 -28.69 -12.14
C THR A 172 -9.03 -29.31 -13.40
N PRO A 173 -8.22 -29.81 -14.34
CA PRO A 173 -8.76 -30.56 -15.45
C PRO A 173 -9.44 -31.78 -14.83
N SER A 174 -10.74 -31.97 -15.09
CA SER A 174 -11.40 -33.19 -14.66
C SER A 174 -10.71 -34.35 -15.34
N THR A 175 -9.83 -35.08 -14.64
CA THR A 175 -9.40 -36.41 -15.07
C THR A 175 -10.59 -37.33 -14.94
N ARG A 176 -11.48 -37.26 -15.93
CA ARG A 176 -12.56 -38.22 -16.10
C ARG A 176 -11.88 -39.52 -16.51
N HIS A 177 -11.76 -40.42 -15.55
CA HIS A 177 -11.21 -41.74 -15.68
C HIS A 177 -12.09 -42.57 -16.62
N GLY A 178 -11.83 -42.46 -17.93
CA GLY A 178 -12.46 -43.27 -18.96
C GLY A 178 -11.70 -44.58 -19.11
N ARG A 179 -12.09 -45.60 -18.32
CA ARG A 179 -11.81 -47.00 -18.63
C ARG A 179 -12.31 -47.28 -20.06
N ARG A 180 -11.42 -47.41 -21.04
CA ARG A 180 -11.76 -48.01 -22.34
C ARG A 180 -10.68 -48.96 -22.79
N ARG A 181 -11.11 -50.21 -22.91
CA ARG A 181 -10.37 -51.42 -23.29
C ARG A 181 -9.54 -51.20 -24.56
N SER A 182 -8.28 -51.60 -24.51
CA SER A 182 -7.46 -51.84 -25.69
C SER A 182 -8.01 -53.02 -26.49
N ARG A 183 -8.45 -52.78 -27.72
CA ARG A 183 -8.56 -53.82 -28.75
C ARG A 183 -7.89 -53.29 -30.02
N ARG A 184 -6.79 -53.96 -30.40
CA ARG A 184 -6.04 -53.78 -31.63
C ARG A 184 -6.90 -54.02 -32.87
N ARG A 185 -6.69 -53.22 -33.92
CA ARG A 185 -6.46 -53.55 -35.37
C ARG A 185 -6.64 -52.25 -36.17
N SER A 186 -5.57 -51.69 -36.75
CA SER A 186 -5.04 -51.98 -38.09
C SER A 186 -6.06 -51.78 -39.22
N ALA A 187 -5.97 -50.65 -39.93
CA ALA A 187 -5.74 -50.56 -41.38
C ALA A 187 -6.33 -49.28 -42.00
N ARG A 188 -5.55 -48.69 -42.94
CA ARG A 188 -5.95 -47.76 -44.02
C ARG A 188 -6.39 -46.36 -43.56
N GLY A 189 -6.04 -45.28 -44.21
CA GLY A 189 -5.33 -45.05 -45.48
C GLY A 189 -5.41 -43.56 -45.76
N ASP A 190 -4.32 -43.03 -46.31
CA ASP A 190 -4.19 -41.88 -47.21
C ASP A 190 -5.40 -40.94 -47.36
N GLY A 191 -5.23 -39.67 -46.95
CA GLY A 191 -6.22 -38.65 -47.29
C GLY A 191 -6.14 -37.27 -46.63
N MET A 192 -5.26 -37.01 -45.67
CA MET A 192 -5.31 -35.74 -44.89
C MET A 192 -4.30 -34.66 -45.29
N HIS A 193 -3.31 -34.96 -46.13
CA HIS A 193 -2.27 -33.98 -46.48
C HIS A 193 -2.66 -32.99 -47.59
N ALA A 194 -3.70 -33.29 -48.38
CA ALA A 194 -4.14 -32.43 -49.49
C ALA A 194 -5.07 -31.28 -49.08
N ASP A 195 -5.80 -31.41 -47.95
CA ASP A 195 -6.79 -30.40 -47.53
C ASP A 195 -6.18 -29.25 -46.72
N ALA A 196 -5.08 -29.50 -45.99
CA ALA A 196 -4.41 -28.45 -45.22
C ALA A 196 -3.75 -27.38 -46.10
N GLN A 197 -3.27 -27.75 -47.29
CA GLN A 197 -2.64 -26.81 -48.22
C GLN A 197 -3.65 -25.95 -48.99
N ARG A 198 -4.88 -26.43 -49.21
CA ARG A 198 -5.94 -25.64 -49.87
C ARG A 198 -6.55 -24.58 -48.95
N LEU A 199 -6.66 -24.86 -47.65
CA LEU A 199 -7.18 -23.90 -46.66
C LEU A 199 -6.21 -22.75 -46.37
N LEU A 200 -4.90 -22.98 -46.48
CA LEU A 200 -3.88 -21.93 -46.31
C LEU A 200 -3.75 -20.99 -47.53
N GLN A 201 -4.22 -21.41 -48.71
CA GLN A 201 -4.26 -20.56 -49.91
C GLN A 201 -5.55 -19.74 -50.02
N SER A 202 -6.66 -20.15 -49.37
CA SER A 202 -7.91 -19.39 -49.37
C SER A 202 -7.95 -18.23 -48.36
N LEU A 203 -7.02 -18.20 -47.40
CA LEU A 203 -6.86 -17.11 -46.44
C LEU A 203 -5.80 -16.15 -46.98
N GLY A 204 -6.23 -15.23 -47.85
CA GLY A 204 -5.39 -14.16 -48.37
C GLY A 204 -4.67 -13.40 -47.26
N ASN A 205 -3.40 -13.05 -47.50
CA ASN A 205 -2.50 -12.40 -46.55
C ASN A 205 -3.11 -11.09 -46.00
N PRO A 206 -3.42 -10.99 -44.69
CA PRO A 206 -4.09 -9.81 -44.12
C PRO A 206 -3.13 -8.67 -43.77
N TYR A 207 -1.83 -8.76 -44.08
CA TYR A 207 -0.87 -7.71 -43.77
C TYR A 207 -0.54 -6.85 -45.00
N PRO A 208 -1.03 -5.60 -45.09
CA PRO A 208 -0.51 -4.66 -46.06
C PRO A 208 0.96 -4.35 -45.76
N THR A 209 1.78 -4.42 -46.80
CA THR A 209 3.19 -4.01 -46.81
C THR A 209 3.31 -2.60 -46.26
N ALA A 210 4.03 -2.44 -45.15
CA ALA A 210 4.35 -1.13 -44.59
C ALA A 210 5.27 -0.36 -45.55
N ASP A 211 4.89 0.86 -45.89
CA ASP A 211 5.71 1.76 -46.72
C ASP A 211 7.02 2.13 -45.99
N PRO A 212 8.15 2.20 -46.72
CA PRO A 212 9.43 2.60 -46.14
C PRO A 212 9.43 4.10 -45.78
N LEU A 213 9.85 4.41 -44.55
CA LEU A 213 10.01 5.79 -44.06
C LEU A 213 11.11 6.55 -44.85
N PRO A 214 10.91 7.84 -45.15
CA PRO A 214 11.89 8.64 -45.88
C PRO A 214 13.16 8.94 -45.06
N PRO A 215 14.32 9.11 -45.72
CA PRO A 215 15.61 9.29 -45.05
C PRO A 215 15.70 10.64 -44.34
N GLN A 216 16.20 10.62 -43.10
CA GLN A 216 16.61 11.83 -42.39
C GLN A 216 17.98 12.26 -42.94
N HIS A 217 18.02 13.46 -43.51
CA HIS A 217 19.24 14.12 -44.00
C HIS A 217 19.79 15.09 -42.92
N PRO A 218 21.06 15.49 -43.05
CA PRO A 218 22.11 15.35 -42.02
C PRO A 218 22.16 16.43 -40.95
#